data_AF-U2TDS3-F1
#
_entry.id   AF-U2TDS3-F1
#
_cell.length_a   1.000
_cell.length_b   1.000
_cell.length_c   1.000
_cell.angle_alpha   90.00
_cell.angle_beta   90.00
_cell.angle_gamma   90.00
#
_symmetry.space_group_name_H-M   'P 1'
#
loop_
_entity.id
_entity.type
_entity.pdbx_description
1 polymer ?
#
loop_
_entity_poly.entity_id
_entity_poly.type
_entity_poly.pdbx_seq_one_letter_code
_entity_poly.pdbx_strand_id
1 'polypeptide(L)'
;MNIVRLHGRPFFKMCLIILEEDTEQIDRLDRANLLYLVIQKFAEEVDLSPKAVSNNEMGYIFEDLIRRFSEMSNETAGEHFTPREVIRLMVSILFDPDMKHICEPFFMAKLYDPAAGTGGMLSAGIEKAAELNENALIEVYGQELTKRPMPFASPIP
;
A
#
# COMPACT_ATOMS: atom_id res chain seq x y z
N MET A 1 -17.46 7.02 -7.39
CA MET A 1 -16.10 7.58 -7.30
C MET A 1 -15.93 7.98 -5.86
N ASN A 2 -15.10 7.24 -5.11
CA ASN A 2 -15.05 7.35 -3.65
C ASN A 2 -13.70 7.95 -3.25
N ILE A 3 -13.71 9.07 -2.54
CA ILE A 3 -12.51 9.62 -1.91
C ILE A 3 -12.31 8.87 -0.59
N VAL A 4 -11.10 8.38 -0.37
CA VAL A 4 -10.74 7.62 0.80
C VAL A 4 -9.61 8.30 1.56
N ARG A 5 -9.68 8.26 2.89
CA ARG A 5 -8.61 8.75 3.79
C ARG A 5 -7.77 7.56 4.22
N LEU A 6 -6.47 7.59 3.93
CA LEU A 6 -5.58 6.55 4.48
C LEU A 6 -5.32 6.87 5.95
N HIS A 7 -5.49 5.86 6.80
CA HIS A 7 -5.01 5.91 8.18
C HIS A 7 -3.83 4.96 8.26
N GLY A 8 -2.75 5.36 8.94
CA GLY A 8 -1.61 4.50 9.22
C GLY A 8 -2.01 3.30 10.09
N ARG A 9 -2.64 2.30 9.48
CA ARG A 9 -2.99 1.02 10.12
C ARG A 9 -1.85 0.04 9.87
N PRO A 10 -1.45 -0.76 10.88
CA PRO A 10 -0.42 -1.75 10.69
C PRO A 10 -0.85 -2.78 9.65
N PHE A 11 0.08 -3.15 8.75
CA PHE A 11 -0.13 -4.08 7.63
C PHE A 11 -0.81 -5.40 8.07
N PHE A 12 -0.52 -5.92 9.27
CA PHE A 12 -1.18 -7.14 9.78
C PHE A 12 -2.68 -7.00 10.01
N LYS A 13 -3.17 -5.81 10.36
CA LYS A 13 -4.61 -5.56 10.50
C LYS A 13 -5.30 -5.44 9.14
N MET A 14 -4.51 -5.31 8.06
CA MET A 14 -4.97 -5.28 6.68
C MET A 14 -5.38 -6.65 6.15
N CYS A 15 -4.51 -7.64 6.33
CA CYS A 15 -4.77 -8.99 5.84
C CYS A 15 -6.05 -9.58 6.42
N LEU A 16 -6.39 -9.23 7.66
CA LEU A 16 -7.64 -9.67 8.29
C LEU A 16 -8.90 -9.17 7.53
N ILE A 17 -8.88 -7.93 7.02
CA ILE A 17 -10.01 -7.35 6.28
C ILE A 17 -10.17 -8.02 4.91
N ILE A 18 -9.06 -8.31 4.23
CA ILE A 18 -9.07 -9.00 2.94
C ILE A 18 -9.66 -10.42 3.08
N LEU A 19 -9.35 -11.12 4.19
CA LEU A 19 -9.88 -12.46 4.45
C LEU A 19 -11.38 -12.48 4.77
N GLU A 20 -11.93 -11.41 5.34
CA GLU A 20 -13.37 -11.30 5.61
C GLU A 20 -14.18 -11.00 4.34
N GLU A 21 -13.58 -10.35 3.32
CA GLU A 21 -14.29 -9.94 2.11
C GLU A 21 -14.17 -10.92 0.92
N ASP A 22 -13.14 -11.78 0.86
CA ASP A 22 -12.80 -12.57 -0.35
C ASP A 22 -13.01 -14.10 -0.18
N THR A 23 -14.12 -14.50 0.45
CA THR A 23 -14.47 -15.91 0.73
C THR A 23 -14.62 -16.77 -0.54
N GLU A 24 -15.06 -16.17 -1.65
CA GLU A 24 -15.20 -16.87 -2.94
C GLU A 24 -13.87 -17.41 -3.46
N GLN A 25 -12.76 -16.68 -3.24
CA GLN A 25 -11.43 -17.12 -3.64
C GLN A 25 -10.94 -18.30 -2.79
N ILE A 26 -11.23 -18.27 -1.49
CA ILE A 26 -10.90 -19.36 -0.56
C ILE A 26 -11.63 -20.63 -0.98
N ASP A 27 -12.94 -20.54 -1.22
CA ASP A 27 -13.76 -21.68 -1.69
C ASP A 27 -13.30 -22.23 -3.04
N ARG A 28 -12.79 -21.36 -3.93
CA ARG A 28 -12.26 -21.79 -5.23
C ARG A 28 -10.94 -22.54 -5.07
N LEU A 29 -10.05 -22.08 -4.20
CA LEU A 29 -8.77 -22.75 -3.90
C LEU A 29 -8.98 -24.08 -3.18
N ASP A 30 -9.95 -24.14 -2.26
CA ASP A 30 -10.29 -25.36 -1.53
C ASP A 30 -10.84 -26.44 -2.46
N ARG A 31 -11.83 -26.09 -3.31
CA ARG A 31 -12.37 -26.99 -4.33
C ARG A 31 -11.33 -27.50 -5.33
N ALA A 32 -10.27 -26.73 -5.58
CA ALA A 32 -9.17 -27.11 -6.45
C ALA A 32 -8.08 -27.94 -5.74
N ASN A 33 -8.24 -28.27 -4.45
CA ASN A 33 -7.20 -28.86 -3.58
C ASN A 33 -5.88 -28.06 -3.55
N LEU A 34 -5.95 -26.75 -3.80
CA LEU A 34 -4.79 -25.86 -3.79
C LEU A 34 -4.61 -25.13 -2.46
N LEU A 35 -5.71 -24.89 -1.73
CA LEU A 35 -5.68 -24.13 -0.48
C LEU A 35 -4.70 -24.74 0.53
N TYR A 36 -4.77 -26.05 0.74
CA TYR A 36 -3.88 -26.77 1.65
C TYR A 36 -2.40 -26.61 1.24
N LEU A 37 -2.09 -26.76 -0.04
CA LEU A 37 -0.73 -26.64 -0.55
C LEU A 37 -0.16 -25.23 -0.32
N VAL A 38 -0.98 -24.20 -0.56
CA VAL A 38 -0.57 -22.80 -0.32
C VAL A 38 -0.33 -22.55 1.17
N ILE A 39 -1.24 -22.99 2.04
CA ILE A 39 -1.09 -22.82 3.50
C ILE A 39 0.15 -23.56 3.99
N GLN A 40 0.41 -24.78 3.52
CA GLN A 40 1.59 -25.55 3.90
C GLN A 40 2.88 -24.80 3.56
N LYS A 41 2.98 -24.18 2.38
CA LYS A 41 4.13 -23.35 2.00
C LYS A 41 4.39 -22.19 2.96
N PHE A 42 3.33 -21.48 3.39
CA PHE A 42 3.47 -20.41 4.38
C PHE A 42 3.72 -20.92 5.80
N ALA A 43 3.31 -22.14 6.14
CA ALA A 43 3.52 -22.71 7.47
C ALA A 43 4.93 -23.30 7.64
N GLU A 44 5.52 -23.86 6.59
CA GLU A 44 6.76 -24.64 6.67
C GLU A 44 7.97 -23.95 6.04
N GLU A 45 7.77 -23.17 4.97
CA GLU A 45 8.88 -22.66 4.14
C GLU A 45 9.14 -21.16 4.32
N VAL A 46 8.14 -20.37 4.73
CA VAL A 46 8.25 -18.90 4.78
C VAL A 46 7.72 -18.33 6.09
N ASP A 47 8.61 -17.87 6.97
CA ASP A 47 8.22 -17.14 8.19
C ASP A 47 7.95 -15.65 7.88
N LEU A 48 6.68 -15.29 7.75
CA LEU A 48 6.21 -13.91 7.62
C LEU A 48 5.67 -13.33 8.92
N SER A 49 6.03 -13.92 10.08
CA SER A 49 5.58 -13.40 11.36
C SER A 49 6.19 -12.02 11.64
N PRO A 50 5.54 -11.16 12.45
CA PRO A 50 6.09 -9.85 12.83
C PRO A 50 7.46 -9.90 13.52
N LYS A 51 7.90 -11.10 13.96
CA LYS A 51 9.22 -11.33 14.57
C LYS A 51 10.31 -11.52 13.53
N ALA A 52 9.99 -12.14 12.40
CA ALA A 52 10.92 -12.43 11.32
C ALA A 52 10.93 -11.34 10.25
N VAL A 53 9.78 -10.71 9.99
CA VAL A 53 9.62 -9.67 8.97
C VAL A 53 8.94 -8.45 9.58
N SER A 54 9.59 -7.29 9.47
CA SER A 54 9.03 -6.02 9.92
C SER A 54 7.85 -5.59 9.03
N ASN A 55 7.02 -4.67 9.52
CA ASN A 55 5.91 -4.12 8.73
C ASN A 55 6.36 -3.49 7.41
N ASN A 56 7.52 -2.84 7.40
CA ASN A 56 8.06 -2.20 6.19
C ASN A 56 8.51 -3.25 5.18
N GLU A 57 9.23 -4.29 5.63
CA GLU A 57 9.66 -5.41 4.80
C GLU A 57 8.47 -6.18 4.21
N MET A 58 7.42 -6.42 5.00
CA MET A 58 6.18 -7.02 4.50
C MET A 58 5.53 -6.17 3.40
N GLY A 59 5.55 -4.84 3.55
CA GLY A 59 5.11 -3.91 2.52
C GLY A 59 5.89 -4.09 1.21
N TYR A 60 7.22 -4.15 1.28
CA TYR A 60 8.07 -4.39 0.10
C TYR A 60 7.80 -5.75 -0.56
N ILE A 61 7.62 -6.81 0.24
CA ILE A 61 7.29 -8.15 -0.29
C ILE A 61 5.95 -8.12 -1.04
N PHE A 62 4.94 -7.47 -0.47
CA PHE A 62 3.63 -7.36 -1.10
C PHE A 62 3.69 -6.56 -2.41
N GLU A 63 4.39 -5.43 -2.42
CA GLU A 63 4.61 -4.62 -3.62
C GLU A 63 5.33 -5.42 -4.71
N ASP A 64 6.37 -6.17 -4.35
CA ASP A 64 7.11 -7.01 -5.30
C ASP A 64 6.24 -8.13 -5.89
N LEU A 65 5.35 -8.72 -5.07
CA LEU A 65 4.36 -9.69 -5.56
C LEU A 65 3.40 -9.07 -6.56
N ILE A 66 2.81 -7.90 -6.25
CA ILE A 66 1.92 -7.19 -7.18
C ILE A 66 2.65 -6.85 -8.49
N ARG A 67 3.90 -6.38 -8.40
CA ARG A 67 4.75 -6.11 -9.57
C ARG A 67 4.92 -7.36 -10.44
N ARG A 68 5.32 -8.50 -9.85
CA ARG A 68 5.50 -9.77 -10.58
C ARG A 68 4.20 -10.26 -11.22
N PHE A 69 3.07 -10.17 -10.51
CA PHE A 69 1.78 -10.55 -11.07
C PHE A 69 1.37 -9.67 -12.25
N SER A 70 1.63 -8.36 -12.16
CA SER A 70 1.39 -7.42 -13.27
C SER A 70 2.31 -7.67 -14.47
N GLU A 71 3.56 -8.07 -14.24
CA GLU A 71 4.50 -8.42 -15.33
C GLU A 71 4.10 -9.72 -16.03
N MET A 72 3.58 -10.70 -15.29
CA MET A 72 3.15 -11.99 -15.82
C MET A 72 1.81 -11.94 -16.59
N SER A 73 0.92 -10.99 -16.29
CA SER A 73 -0.45 -11.00 -16.83
C SER A 73 -0.56 -10.55 -18.29
N ASN A 74 0.46 -9.98 -18.93
CA ASN A 74 0.49 -9.52 -20.34
C ASN A 74 -0.66 -8.56 -20.77
N GLU A 75 -1.62 -8.28 -19.90
CA GLU A 75 -2.59 -7.19 -19.99
C GLU A 75 -1.84 -5.88 -19.71
N THR A 76 -1.66 -5.05 -20.75
CA THR A 76 -1.23 -3.65 -20.69
C THR A 76 -0.37 -3.30 -19.47
N ALA A 77 0.90 -3.71 -19.52
CA ALA A 77 1.95 -3.61 -18.48
C ALA A 77 2.31 -2.18 -18.00
N GLY A 78 1.43 -1.20 -18.16
CA GLY A 78 1.65 0.20 -17.79
C GLY A 78 0.55 0.83 -16.93
N GLU A 79 -0.59 0.17 -16.68
CA GLU A 79 -1.74 0.87 -16.07
C GLU A 79 -1.82 0.77 -14.53
N HIS A 80 -1.08 -0.10 -13.86
CA HIS A 80 -1.36 -0.44 -12.45
C HIS A 80 -0.18 -0.42 -11.47
N PHE A 81 1.05 -0.13 -11.90
CA PHE A 81 2.20 -0.12 -11.00
C PHE A 81 3.20 0.99 -11.33
N THR A 82 3.53 1.82 -10.33
CA THR A 82 4.66 2.75 -10.38
C THR A 82 5.75 2.22 -9.44
N PRO A 83 6.99 1.97 -9.92
CA PRO A 83 8.07 1.49 -9.07
C PRO A 83 8.36 2.44 -7.90
N ARG A 84 8.76 1.88 -6.75
CA ARG A 84 8.92 2.64 -5.50
C ARG A 84 10.01 3.70 -5.58
N GLU A 85 11.05 3.47 -6.37
CA GLU A 85 12.12 4.43 -6.63
C GLU A 85 11.61 5.65 -7.41
N VAL A 86 10.72 5.39 -8.39
CA VAL A 86 10.07 6.46 -9.19
C VAL A 86 9.12 7.25 -8.29
N ILE A 87 8.35 6.58 -7.44
CA ILE A 87 7.49 7.21 -6.44
C ILE A 87 8.31 8.11 -5.50
N ARG A 88 9.41 7.60 -4.95
CA ARG A 88 10.30 8.38 -4.06
C ARG A 88 10.87 9.61 -4.75
N LEU A 89 11.25 9.49 -6.02
CA LEU A 89 11.72 10.61 -6.83
C LEU A 89 10.60 11.65 -7.03
N MET A 90 9.39 11.22 -7.42
CA MET A 90 8.25 12.10 -7.65
C MET A 90 7.88 12.88 -6.38
N VAL A 91 7.80 12.21 -5.24
CA VAL A 91 7.52 12.84 -3.94
C VAL A 91 8.63 13.83 -3.57
N SER A 92 9.90 13.48 -3.80
CA SER A 92 11.02 14.37 -3.51
C SER A 92 10.97 15.65 -4.34
N ILE A 93 10.64 15.55 -5.64
CA ILE A 93 10.45 16.70 -6.51
C ILE A 93 9.23 17.53 -6.06
N LEU A 94 8.15 16.87 -5.65
CA LEU A 94 6.94 17.54 -5.17
C LEU A 94 7.20 18.36 -3.91
N PHE A 95 8.05 17.87 -3.00
CA PHE A 95 8.34 18.51 -1.72
C PHE A 95 9.46 19.56 -1.80
N ASP A 96 10.30 19.52 -2.84
CA ASP A 96 11.47 20.40 -3.00
C ASP A 96 11.15 21.90 -2.85
N PRO A 97 10.09 22.47 -3.47
CA PRO A 97 9.78 23.90 -3.35
C PRO A 97 9.46 24.33 -1.92
N ASP A 98 8.85 23.44 -1.14
CA ASP A 98 8.35 23.70 0.22
C ASP A 98 9.23 23.05 1.30
N MET A 99 10.39 22.50 0.94
CA MET A 99 11.25 21.74 1.88
C MET A 99 11.57 22.52 3.16
N LYS A 100 11.78 23.84 3.04
CA LYS A 100 12.04 24.70 4.20
C LYS A 100 10.86 24.78 5.16
N HIS A 101 9.63 24.80 4.62
CA HIS A 101 8.39 24.83 5.39
C HIS A 101 8.07 23.47 6.01
N ILE A 102 8.34 22.38 5.28
CA ILE A 102 8.15 21.02 5.80
C ILE A 102 8.98 20.78 7.07
N CYS A 103 10.17 21.38 7.16
CA CYS A 103 11.04 21.31 8.34
C CYS A 103 10.60 22.20 9.51
N GLU A 104 9.57 23.04 9.35
CA GLU A 104 9.08 23.90 10.44
C GLU A 104 8.33 23.07 11.50
N PRO A 105 8.44 23.45 12.80
CA PRO A 105 7.65 22.82 13.85
C PRO A 105 6.15 22.93 13.54
N PHE A 106 5.42 21.82 13.73
CA PHE A 106 3.97 21.75 13.49
C PHE A 106 3.52 21.97 12.05
N PHE A 107 4.40 21.72 11.07
CA PHE A 107 4.01 21.73 9.66
C PHE A 107 2.82 20.79 9.41
N MET A 108 1.79 21.30 8.72
CA MET A 108 0.62 20.52 8.34
C MET A 108 0.33 20.72 6.86
N ALA A 109 0.17 19.62 6.13
CA ALA A 109 -0.20 19.66 4.71
C ALA A 109 -1.20 18.56 4.35
N LYS A 110 -1.86 18.76 3.21
CA LYS A 110 -2.78 17.79 2.62
C LYS A 110 -2.17 17.28 1.32
N LEU A 111 -2.08 15.97 1.16
CA LEU A 111 -1.61 15.29 -0.04
C LEU A 111 -2.78 14.58 -0.72
N TYR A 112 -2.94 14.79 -2.02
CA TYR A 112 -4.03 14.20 -2.80
C TYR A 112 -3.49 13.45 -4.02
N ASP A 113 -4.00 12.25 -4.24
CA ASP A 113 -3.74 11.45 -5.43
C ASP A 113 -5.07 11.03 -6.10
N PRO A 114 -5.37 11.53 -7.33
CA PRO A 114 -6.63 11.27 -8.02
C PRO A 114 -6.74 9.87 -8.65
N ALA A 115 -5.63 9.11 -8.71
CA ALA A 115 -5.56 7.77 -9.29
C ALA A 115 -4.66 6.88 -8.42
N ALA A 116 -5.01 6.82 -7.14
CA ALA A 116 -4.11 6.38 -6.10
C ALA A 116 -3.79 4.87 -6.13
N GLY A 117 -4.52 4.04 -6.90
CA GLY A 117 -4.22 2.63 -7.11
C GLY A 117 -4.22 1.82 -5.81
N THR A 118 -3.06 1.33 -5.40
CA THR A 118 -2.85 0.64 -4.11
C THR A 118 -2.49 1.57 -2.95
N GLY A 119 -2.32 2.87 -3.22
CA GLY A 119 -1.92 3.89 -2.25
C GLY A 119 -0.41 4.10 -2.11
N GLY A 120 0.41 3.49 -2.99
CA GLY A 120 1.88 3.55 -2.89
C GLY A 120 2.45 4.97 -2.90
N MET A 121 1.92 5.86 -3.75
CA MET A 121 2.35 7.25 -3.84
C MET A 121 2.09 8.03 -2.53
N LEU A 122 0.91 7.83 -1.94
CA LEU A 122 0.51 8.49 -0.70
C LEU A 122 1.32 7.99 0.50
N SER A 123 1.57 6.68 0.58
CA SER A 123 2.41 6.08 1.62
C SER A 123 3.84 6.60 1.57
N ALA A 124 4.44 6.69 0.37
CA ALA A 124 5.77 7.26 0.20
C ALA A 124 5.81 8.76 0.53
N GLY A 125 4.73 9.50 0.28
CA GLY A 125 4.57 10.90 0.72
C GLY A 125 4.67 11.06 2.23
N ILE A 126 3.99 10.19 2.99
CA ILE A 126 4.05 10.16 4.45
C ILE A 126 5.46 9.79 4.93
N GLU A 127 6.06 8.74 4.38
CA GLU A 127 7.43 8.32 4.72
C GLU A 127 8.42 9.46 4.48
N LYS A 128 8.32 10.15 3.34
CA LYS A 128 9.24 11.25 3.00
C LYS A 128 9.08 12.45 3.93
N ALA A 129 7.85 12.79 4.31
CA ALA A 129 7.61 13.86 5.26
C ALA A 129 8.20 13.53 6.64
N ALA A 130 8.04 12.29 7.10
CA ALA A 130 8.61 11.82 8.35
C ALA A 130 10.15 11.80 8.34
N GLU A 131 10.78 11.48 7.21
CA GLU A 131 12.25 11.60 7.03
C GLU A 131 12.74 13.05 7.18
N LEU A 132 11.94 14.04 6.77
CA LEU A 132 12.31 15.46 6.80
C LEU A 132 11.96 16.13 8.13
N ASN A 133 10.85 15.73 8.74
CA ASN A 133 10.35 16.27 10.00
C ASN A 133 9.42 15.25 10.66
N GLU A 134 9.89 14.61 11.74
CA GLU A 134 9.10 13.63 12.51
C GLU A 134 7.81 14.21 13.11
N ASN A 135 7.71 15.54 13.24
CA ASN A 135 6.53 16.23 13.76
C ASN A 135 5.58 16.77 12.66
N ALA A 136 5.88 16.52 11.38
CA ALA A 136 5.01 16.94 10.29
C ALA A 136 3.70 16.13 10.28
N LEU A 137 2.58 16.82 10.15
CA LEU A 137 1.26 16.22 10.03
C LEU A 137 0.80 16.25 8.56
N ILE A 138 0.87 15.10 7.90
CA ILE A 138 0.39 14.95 6.52
C ILE A 138 -0.95 14.23 6.51
N GLU A 139 -1.99 14.92 6.05
CA GLU A 139 -3.28 14.29 5.77
C GLU A 139 -3.33 13.82 4.32
N VAL A 140 -3.58 12.53 4.10
CA VAL A 140 -3.59 11.94 2.76
C VAL A 140 -4.99 11.60 2.28
N TYR A 141 -5.24 11.88 1.00
CA TYR A 141 -6.50 11.65 0.31
C TYR A 141 -6.22 10.92 -1.01
N GLY A 142 -6.92 9.81 -1.23
CA GLY A 142 -6.81 9.04 -2.46
C GLY A 142 -8.15 8.91 -3.16
N GLN A 143 -8.13 8.86 -4.49
CA GLN A 143 -9.28 8.48 -5.31
C GLN A 143 -8.92 7.30 -6.21
N GLU A 144 -9.86 6.37 -6.35
CA GLU A 144 -9.70 5.19 -7.20
C GLU A 144 -11.05 4.83 -7.85
N LEU A 145 -11.00 4.41 -9.12
CA LEU A 145 -12.19 4.06 -9.90
C LEU A 145 -12.60 2.59 -9.72
N THR A 146 -11.67 1.72 -9.37
CA THR A 146 -11.93 0.29 -9.21
C THR A 146 -12.83 -0.03 -8.00
N LYS A 147 -13.56 -1.16 -8.10
CA LYS A 147 -14.48 -1.62 -7.04
C LYS A 147 -13.75 -2.21 -5.82
N ARG A 148 -12.48 -2.63 -5.98
CA ARG A 148 -11.73 -3.27 -4.91
C ARG A 148 -11.28 -2.19 -3.93
N PRO A 149 -11.56 -2.34 -2.62
CA PRO A 149 -11.16 -1.34 -1.65
C PRO A 149 -9.63 -1.24 -1.62
N MET A 150 -9.16 0.00 -1.59
CA MET A 150 -7.80 0.32 -1.20
C MET A 150 -7.50 -0.36 0.13
N PRO A 151 -6.47 -1.21 0.23
CA PRO A 151 -6.17 -1.88 1.49
C PRO A 151 -6.04 -0.81 2.58
N PHE A 152 -5.22 0.21 2.35
CA PHE A 152 -4.83 1.18 3.37
C PHE A 152 -5.86 2.29 3.66
N ALA A 153 -7.08 2.20 3.13
CA ALA A 153 -8.01 3.32 3.16
C ALA A 153 -9.31 3.04 3.91
N SER A 154 -9.84 4.08 4.54
CA SER A 154 -11.20 4.09 5.07
C SER A 154 -12.05 5.11 4.30
N PRO A 155 -13.35 4.85 4.10
CA PRO A 155 -14.28 5.85 3.58
C PRO A 155 -14.22 7.12 4.43
N ILE A 156 -14.26 8.28 3.79
CA ILE A 156 -14.47 9.55 4.48
C ILE A 156 -15.98 9.61 4.84
N PRO A 157 -16.34 9.88 6.10
CA PRO A 157 -17.74 10.05 6.50
C PRO A 157 -18.42 11.23 5.80
#